data_AF-A9A2M1-F1
#
_entry.id   AF-A9A2M1-F1
#
_cell.length_a   1.000
_cell.length_b   1.000
_cell.length_c   1.000
_cell.angle_alpha   90.00
_cell.angle_beta   90.00
_cell.angle_gamma   90.00
#
_symmetry.space_group_name_H-M   'P 1'
#
loop_
_entity.id
_entity.type
_entity.pdbx_description
1 polymer ?
#
loop_
_entity_poly.entity_id
_entity_poly.type
_entity_poly.pdbx_seq_one_letter_code
_entity_poly.pdbx_strand_id
1 'polypeptide(L)'
;MKVFFTRHFDDPTCDKFTEFHVDTHRTWWCCKQLKEHDKHFQLWNVKWAKFHFKDTSVDGNIAFFSMNYCPYCGEKIEYEEFTK
;
A
#
# COMPACT_ATOMS: atom_id res chain seq x y z
N MET A 1 10.56 -4.65 6.02
CA MET A 1 9.23 -5.28 6.14
C MET A 1 8.74 -5.68 4.77
N LYS A 2 7.83 -6.66 4.70
CA LYS A 2 7.33 -7.18 3.43
C LYS A 2 5.81 -7.05 3.35
N VAL A 3 5.36 -6.40 2.28
CA VAL A 3 3.95 -6.17 1.95
C VAL A 3 3.60 -7.07 0.78
N PHE A 4 2.61 -7.93 0.99
CA PHE A 4 2.12 -8.84 -0.04
C PHE A 4 0.84 -8.29 -0.64
N PHE A 5 0.70 -8.37 -1.96
CA PHE A 5 -0.50 -7.90 -2.65
C PHE A 5 -0.86 -8.79 -3.83
N THR A 6 -2.11 -8.69 -4.29
CA THR A 6 -2.64 -9.41 -5.45
C THR A 6 -3.30 -8.44 -6.42
N ARG A 7 -3.40 -8.84 -7.69
CA ARG A 7 -4.24 -8.16 -8.68
C ARG A 7 -5.69 -8.63 -8.53
N HIS A 8 -6.61 -7.68 -8.43
CA HIS A 8 -8.05 -7.93 -8.49
C HIS A 8 -8.61 -7.54 -9.85
N PHE A 9 -9.45 -8.42 -10.41
CA PHE A 9 -10.15 -8.24 -11.68
C PHE A 9 -11.64 -8.39 -11.39
N ASP A 10 -12.45 -7.40 -11.75
CA ASP A 10 -13.90 -7.45 -11.49
C ASP A 10 -14.60 -8.50 -12.35
N ASP A 11 -14.06 -8.78 -13.55
CA ASP A 11 -14.55 -9.79 -14.47
C ASP A 11 -13.38 -10.72 -14.87
N PRO A 12 -13.46 -12.03 -14.60
CA PRO A 12 -12.42 -12.99 -14.97
C PRO A 12 -12.24 -13.15 -16.49
N THR A 13 -13.15 -12.60 -17.31
CA THR A 13 -13.07 -12.60 -18.78
C THR A 13 -12.47 -11.31 -19.36
N CYS A 14 -12.22 -10.31 -18.52
CA CYS A 14 -11.70 -9.00 -18.94
C CYS A 14 -10.21 -8.88 -18.56
N ASP A 15 -9.35 -8.63 -19.55
CA ASP A 15 -7.90 -8.43 -19.34
C ASP A 15 -7.55 -7.14 -18.56
N LYS A 16 -8.56 -6.33 -18.19
CA LYS A 16 -8.35 -5.08 -17.48
C LYS A 16 -8.37 -5.31 -15.98
N PHE A 17 -7.17 -5.31 -15.41
CA PHE A 17 -6.94 -5.17 -13.99
C PHE A 17 -7.66 -3.94 -13.42
N THR A 18 -8.40 -4.13 -12.32
CA THR A 18 -9.14 -3.05 -11.65
C THR A 18 -8.29 -2.41 -10.56
N GLU A 19 -7.79 -3.20 -9.62
CA GLU A 19 -7.11 -2.68 -8.43
C GLU A 19 -6.27 -3.72 -7.69
N PHE A 20 -5.24 -3.25 -6.99
CA PHE A 20 -4.35 -4.08 -6.20
C PHE A 20 -4.90 -4.16 -4.79
N HIS A 21 -4.97 -5.37 -4.23
CA HIS A 21 -5.38 -5.60 -2.84
C HIS A 21 -4.18 -6.02 -2.01
N VAL A 22 -4.03 -5.41 -0.84
CA VAL A 22 -3.01 -5.82 0.12
C VAL A 22 -3.51 -7.03 0.91
N ASP A 23 -2.67 -8.06 1.04
CA ASP A 23 -2.94 -9.19 1.94
C ASP A 23 -2.43 -8.82 3.33
N THR A 24 -3.33 -8.32 4.17
CA THR A 24 -3.01 -7.89 5.55
C THR A 24 -2.65 -9.06 6.48
N HIS A 25 -3.02 -10.29 6.14
CA HIS A 25 -2.71 -11.48 6.95
C HIS A 25 -1.27 -11.95 6.70
N ARG A 26 -0.80 -11.85 5.45
CA ARG A 26 0.58 -12.19 5.08
C ARG A 26 1.56 -11.04 5.25
N THR A 27 1.07 -9.80 5.15
CA THR A 27 1.90 -8.61 5.31
C THR A 27 2.50 -8.56 6.71
N TRP A 28 3.83 -8.56 6.78
CA TRP A 28 4.57 -8.43 8.02
C TRP A 28 4.85 -6.95 8.27
N TRP A 29 4.45 -6.44 9.43
CA TRP A 29 4.62 -5.04 9.82
C TRP A 29 5.92 -4.86 10.60
N CYS A 30 6.77 -3.90 10.21
CA CYS A 30 8.01 -3.59 10.93
C CYS A 30 7.78 -3.01 12.33
N CYS A 31 6.66 -2.32 12.54
CA CYS A 31 6.37 -1.67 13.82
C CYS A 31 4.86 -1.47 14.04
N LYS A 32 4.48 -1.30 15.31
CA LYS A 32 3.09 -1.06 15.71
C LYS A 32 2.56 0.27 15.16
N GLN A 33 3.40 1.32 15.15
CA GLN A 33 3.00 2.65 14.66
C GLN A 33 2.54 2.61 13.21
N LEU A 34 3.28 1.92 12.33
CA LEU A 34 2.90 1.82 10.92
C LEU A 34 1.61 1.02 10.73
N LYS A 35 1.45 -0.10 11.45
CA LYS A 35 0.24 -0.93 11.40
C LYS A 35 -0.99 -0.14 11.84
N GLU A 36 -0.89 0.61 12.94
CA GLU A 36 -1.99 1.45 13.41
C GLU A 36 -2.25 2.62 12.46
N HIS A 37 -1.22 3.25 11.90
CA HIS A 37 -1.40 4.34 10.94
C HIS A 37 -2.15 3.88 9.69
N ASP A 38 -1.76 2.75 9.09
CA ASP A 38 -2.44 2.22 7.90
C ASP A 38 -3.92 1.95 8.14
N LYS A 39 -4.27 1.42 9.31
CA LYS A 39 -5.66 1.17 9.71
C LYS A 39 -6.52 2.43 9.73
N HIS A 40 -5.95 3.60 10.06
CA HIS A 40 -6.69 4.85 10.19
C HIS A 40 -6.68 5.70 8.91
N PHE A 41 -5.59 5.64 8.13
CA PHE A 41 -5.36 6.56 7.02
C PHE A 41 -5.31 5.88 5.64
N GLN A 42 -5.44 4.55 5.56
CA GLN A 42 -5.41 3.77 4.32
C GLN A 42 -4.21 4.14 3.43
N LEU A 43 -3.01 3.79 3.89
CA LEU A 43 -1.77 4.16 3.18
C LEU A 43 -1.64 3.43 1.83
N TRP A 44 -2.34 2.30 1.66
CA TRP A 44 -2.33 1.52 0.43
C TRP A 44 -2.95 2.26 -0.76
N ASN A 45 -2.15 2.46 -1.81
CA ASN A 45 -2.66 2.93 -3.09
C ASN A 45 -3.00 1.75 -4.00
N VAL A 46 -4.29 1.54 -4.21
CA VAL A 46 -4.86 0.43 -4.99
C VAL A 46 -4.51 0.46 -6.48
N LYS A 47 -4.00 1.57 -7.02
CA LYS A 47 -3.58 1.67 -8.43
C LYS A 47 -2.08 1.46 -8.64
N TRP A 48 -1.28 1.61 -7.60
CA TRP A 48 0.19 1.59 -7.71
C TRP A 48 0.86 0.47 -6.91
N ALA A 49 0.07 -0.40 -6.25
CA ALA A 49 0.57 -1.52 -5.46
C ALA A 49 1.58 -1.11 -4.38
N LYS A 50 1.39 0.06 -3.77
CA LYS A 50 2.38 0.63 -2.85
C LYS A 50 1.75 1.51 -1.79
N PHE A 51 2.38 1.53 -0.61
CA PHE A 51 2.03 2.51 0.41
C PHE A 51 2.46 3.90 -0.02
N HIS A 52 1.60 4.88 0.24
CA HIS A 52 1.83 6.29 -0.03
C HIS A 52 1.50 7.12 1.21
N PHE A 53 2.30 8.14 1.47
CA PHE A 53 1.89 9.22 2.36
C PHE A 53 1.06 10.22 1.55
N LYS A 54 -0.09 10.61 2.09
CA LYS A 54 -0.94 11.65 1.53
C LYS A 54 -0.55 12.97 2.19
N ASP A 55 0.01 13.88 1.41
CA ASP A 55 0.21 15.26 1.83
C ASP A 55 -0.88 16.13 1.20
N THR A 56 -1.41 17.06 1.98
CA THR A 56 -2.38 18.05 1.49
C THR A 56 -1.75 19.41 1.69
N SER A 57 -1.36 20.04 0.59
CA SER A 57 -0.76 21.37 0.64
C SER A 57 -1.78 22.41 1.07
N VAL A 58 -1.29 23.59 1.47
CA VAL A 58 -2.11 24.71 2.00
C VAL A 58 -3.17 25.20 1.00
N ASP A 59 -2.94 24.98 -0.30
CA ASP A 59 -3.88 25.28 -1.40
C ASP A 59 -4.90 24.16 -1.69
N GLY A 60 -4.88 23.06 -0.92
CA GLY A 60 -5.80 21.94 -1.05
C GLY A 60 -5.39 20.89 -2.09
N ASN A 61 -4.24 21.03 -2.74
CA ASN A 61 -3.73 20.00 -3.64
C ASN A 61 -3.30 18.77 -2.84
N ILE A 62 -3.65 17.59 -3.35
CA ILE A 62 -3.29 16.31 -2.74
C ILE A 62 -2.11 15.73 -3.50
N ALA A 63 -1.00 15.56 -2.81
CA ALA A 63 0.17 14.86 -3.31
C ALA A 63 0.29 13.48 -2.64
N PHE A 64 0.66 12.48 -3.43
CA PHE A 64 0.92 11.13 -2.94
C PHE A 64 2.40 10.82 -3.09
N PHE A 65 3.06 10.48 -1.99
CA PHE A 65 4.48 10.14 -1.97
C PHE A 65 4.67 8.68 -1.66
N SER A 66 5.28 7.94 -2.59
CA SER A 66 5.52 6.51 -2.42
C SER A 66 6.46 6.25 -1.24
N MET A 67 6.08 5.31 -0.38
CA MET A 67 6.88 4.90 0.76
C MET A 67 7.81 3.76 0.34
N ASN A 68 9.12 3.96 0.49
CA ASN A 68 10.11 2.89 0.30
C ASN A 68 10.72 2.42 1.63
N TYR A 69 10.53 3.21 2.68
CA TYR A 69 11.01 2.98 4.02
C TYR A 69 9.92 3.35 5.01
N CYS A 70 9.85 2.64 6.13
CA CYS A 70 8.94 2.97 7.21
C CYS A 70 9.34 4.32 7.83
N PRO A 71 8.42 5.30 7.93
CA PRO A 71 8.72 6.62 8.49
C PRO A 71 8.97 6.58 10.00
N TYR A 72 8.67 5.46 10.66
CA TYR A 72 8.79 5.33 12.12
C TYR A 72 10.07 4.62 12.57
N CYS A 73 10.47 3.55 11.90
CA CYS A 73 11.65 2.76 12.29
C CYS A 73 12.74 2.71 11.21
N GLY A 74 12.53 3.33 10.05
CA GLY A 74 13.50 3.39 8.96
C GLY A 74 13.65 2.08 8.18
N GLU A 75 12.94 1.01 8.56
CA GLU A 75 13.05 -0.28 7.87
C GLU A 75 12.56 -0.19 6.42
N LYS A 76 13.32 -0.75 5.48
CA LYS A 76 12.95 -0.79 4.06
C LYS A 76 11.66 -1.58 3.86
N ILE A 77 10.79 -1.11 2.98
CA ILE A 77 9.54 -1.78 2.61
C ILE A 77 9.75 -2.49 1.29
N GLU A 78 9.54 -3.80 1.28
CA GLU A 78 9.56 -4.66 0.11
C GLU A 78 8.13 -4.98 -0.30
N TYR A 79 7.81 -4.77 -1.57
CA TYR A 79 6.47 -5.01 -2.12
C TYR A 79 6.56 -6.23 -3.02
N GLU A 80 5.76 -7.25 -2.72
CA GLU A 80 5.79 -8.53 -3.42
C GLU A 80 4.39 -8.86 -3.93
N GLU A 81 4.27 -8.99 -5.25
CA GLU A 81 3.05 -9.50 -5.86
C GLU A 81 2.99 -11.01 -5.65
N PHE A 82 1.98 -11.46 -4.92
CA PHE A 82 1.73 -12.88 -4.74
C PHE A 82 0.81 -13.38 -5.84
N THR A 83 1.35 -14.15 -6.78
CA THR A 83 0.54 -14.92 -7.73
C THR A 83 0.33 -16.32 -7.15
N LYS A 84 -0.93 -16.73 -7.05
CA LYS A 84 -1.32 -18.02 -6.46
C LYS A 84 -1.28 -19.12 -7.51
#